data_AF-A0A950CFX8-F1
#
_entry.id   AF-A0A950CFX8-F1
#
_cell.length_a   1.000
_cell.length_b   1.000
_cell.length_c   1.000
_cell.angle_alpha   90.00
_cell.angle_beta   90.00
_cell.angle_gamma   90.00
#
_symmetry.space_group_name_H-M   'P 1'
#
loop_
_entity.id
_entity.type
_entity.pdbx_description
1 polymer ?
#
loop_
_entity_poly.entity_id
_entity_poly.type
_entity_poly.pdbx_seq_one_letter_code
_entity_poly.pdbx_strand_id
1 'polypeptide(L)' 'MPREPKVTVAAVIELSGRFLMVEERVNRRLLFNQPAGHVERG' A
#
# COMPACT_ATOMS: atom_id res chain seq x y z
N MET A 1 7.99 -26.11 -3.57
CA MET A 1 7.33 -25.47 -2.41
C MET A 1 6.20 -24.62 -2.95
N PRO A 2 4.94 -24.77 -2.49
CA PRO A 2 3.88 -23.85 -2.87
C PRO A 2 4.32 -22.45 -2.46
N ARG A 3 4.15 -21.45 -3.33
CA ARG A 3 4.53 -20.08 -3.03
C ARG A 3 3.63 -19.57 -1.89
N GLU A 4 4.20 -19.26 -0.74
CA GLU A 4 3.42 -18.62 0.33
C GLU A 4 2.87 -17.28 -0.18
N PRO A 5 1.57 -16.99 0.03
CA PRO A 5 1.00 -15.72 -0.38
C PRO A 5 1.63 -14.60 0.43
N LYS A 6 2.07 -13.55 -0.26
CA LYS A 6 2.47 -12.31 0.40
C LYS A 6 1.20 -11.57 0.82
N VAL A 7 1.00 -11.40 2.12
CA VAL A 7 -0.15 -10.67 2.66
C VAL A 7 0.22 -9.20 2.82
N THR A 8 -0.63 -8.32 2.31
CA THR A 8 -0.49 -6.86 2.42
C THR A 8 -1.78 -6.26 2.97
N VAL A 9 -1.66 -5.17 3.71
CA VAL A 9 -2.78 -4.34 4.18
C VAL A 9 -2.64 -2.92 3.65
N ALA A 10 -3.76 -2.22 3.51
CA ALA A 10 -3.80 -0.83 3.09
C ALA A 10 -4.86 -0.06 3.90
N ALA A 11 -4.61 1.22 4.16
CA ALA A 11 -5.54 2.14 4.80
C ALA A 11 -6.22 3.05 3.77
N VAL A 12 -7.56 3.10 3.79
CA VAL A 12 -8.34 4.09 3.05
C VAL A 12 -8.77 5.16 4.05
N ILE A 13 -8.20 6.36 3.91
CA ILE A 13 -8.40 7.45 4.86
C ILE A 13 -9.05 8.61 4.10
N GLU A 14 -10.26 8.95 4.49
CA GLU A 14 -11.07 10.03 3.91
C GLU A 14 -11.16 11.20 4.91
N LEU A 15 -11.09 12.43 4.38
CA LEU A 15 -11.33 13.66 5.13
C LEU A 15 -11.90 14.74 4.20
N SER A 16 -13.13 15.17 4.48
CA SER A 16 -13.80 16.28 3.76
C SER A 16 -13.87 16.09 2.24
N GLY A 17 -14.20 14.88 1.80
CA GLY A 17 -14.28 14.45 0.40
C GLY A 17 -12.92 14.16 -0.25
N ARG A 18 -11.82 14.18 0.50
CA ARG A 18 -10.46 13.91 -0.01
C ARG A 18 -9.88 12.65 0.61
N PHE A 19 -9.02 11.96 -0.13
CA PHE A 19 -8.37 10.73 0.33
C PHE A 19 -6.87 10.93 0.50
N LEU A 20 -6.30 10.33 1.55
CA LEU A 20 -4.84 10.29 1.73
C LEU A 20 -4.23 9.30 0.73
N MET A 21 -3.26 9.78 -0.04
CA MET A 21 -2.44 9.00 -0.96
C MET A 21 -0.97 9.13 -0.57
N VAL A 22 -0.17 8.12 -0.86
CA VAL A 22 1.30 8.17 -0.81
C VAL A 22 1.88 8.12 -2.22
N GLU A 23 3.00 8.80 -2.42
CA GLU A 23 3.78 8.71 -3.64
C GLU A 23 4.86 7.64 -3.50
N GLU A 24 4.93 6.73 -4.47
CA GLU A 24 5.94 5.69 -4.53
C GLU A 24 6.72 5.76 -5.85
N ARG A 25 8.02 5.50 -5.77
CA ARG A 25 8.89 5.44 -6.95
C ARG A 25 9.17 3.99 -7.31
N VAL A 26 8.40 3.46 -8.26
CA VAL A 26 8.51 2.05 -8.72
C VAL A 26 9.02 2.04 -10.16
N ASN A 27 10.10 1.31 -10.43
CA ASN A 27 10.68 1.20 -11.77
C ASN A 27 10.92 2.57 -12.44
N ARG A 28 11.40 3.55 -11.67
CA ARG A 28 11.62 4.96 -12.07
C ARG A 28 10.35 5.74 -12.46
N ARG A 29 9.15 5.19 -12.23
CA ARG A 29 7.87 5.89 -12.40
C ARG A 29 7.35 6.33 -11.03
N LEU A 30 6.73 7.51 -11.00
CA LEU A 30 5.98 7.97 -9.85
C LEU A 30 4.57 7.38 -9.91
N LEU A 31 4.14 6.69 -8.87
CA LEU A 31 2.83 6.07 -8.75
C LEU A 31 2.18 6.53 -7.44
N PHE A 32 0.85 6.65 -7.45
CA PHE A 32 0.08 6.87 -6.23
C PHE A 32 -0.46 5.55 -5.70
N ASN A 33 -0.47 5.41 -4.38
CA ASN A 33 -1.02 4.26 -3.68
C ASN A 33 -1.74 4.72 -2.40
N GLN A 34 -2.54 3.83 -1.82
CA GLN A 34 -2.94 3.98 -0.43
C GLN A 34 -1.74 3.75 0.49
N PRO A 35 -1.71 4.33 1.70
CA PRO A 35 -0.78 3.89 2.75
C PRO A 35 -0.93 2.38 2.95
N ALA A 36 0.11 1.60 2.63
CA ALA A 36 0.05 0.15 2.59
C ALA A 36 1.36 -0.50 3.06
N GLY A 37 1.30 -1.77 3.46
CA GLY A 37 2.46 -2.52 3.94
C GLY A 37 2.23 -4.03 3.97
N HIS A 38 3.32 -4.79 4.14
CA HIS A 38 3.24 -6.25 4.34
C HIS A 38 2.85 -6.57 5.78
N VAL A 39 2.14 -7.67 5.99
CA VAL A 39 1.87 -8.19 7.33
C VAL A 39 3.14 -8.88 7.84
N GLU A 40 3.63 -8.42 8.99
CA GLU A 40 4.74 -9.05 9.70
C GLU A 40 4.23 -10.09 10.70
N ARG A 41 5.10 -11.03 11.09
CA ARG A 41 4.77 -11.95 12.19
C ARG A 41 4.79 -11.15 13.50
N GLY A 42 3.70 -11.23 14.26
CA GLY A 42 3.58 -10.63 15.59
C GLY A 42 4.43 -11.32 16.65
#